data_AF-A0A0C1L9P9-F1
#
_entry.id   AF-A0A0C1L9P9-F1
#
_cell.length_a   1.000
_cell.length_b   1.000
_cell.length_c   1.000
_cell.angle_alpha   90.00
_cell.angle_beta   90.00
_cell.angle_gamma   90.00
#
_symmetry.space_group_name_H-M   'P 1'
#
loop_
_entity.id
_entity.type
_entity.pdbx_description
1 polymer ?
#
loop_
_entity_poly.entity_id
_entity_poly.type
_entity_poly.pdbx_seq_one_letter_code
_entity_poly.pdbx_strand_id
1 'polypeptide(L)'
;MELYFGFFDLLPAEKLSSYALITLLWLPAFLLGNLVFSLIAPASRPIEMFPSNALTRSVAWIAVPLLLLVFMFAWLGRNSLFGGYGSYDVGVRGKFSTLLVVFNFFMVYQLVCKQKLSLLFITGLFLTCMLLLSMGGRMYVVQTLIVFLVFKTSFSLKRFTTSNIFTVLIIGFVVAAFFGLWRINTSFRWDGALYSFLAEPVFTWFSSASFLNRNEIPLINFPWNFLTSFLNLIPNSVISLNQFVVSTKQMGYDYVSPLGADSVWSTIIINFGSIGSFFFLFITGFVLQFLKWLAATNRFAAVYYISVCSILPFQFFRDGFYIINKQLFFNFLLFPLMILFVLKLLLYWQSLIHVEKEGEISL
;
A
#
# COMPACT_ATOMS: atom_id res chain seq x y z
N MET A 1 -3.51 28.43 1.74
CA MET A 1 -2.71 28.82 2.92
C MET A 1 -3.58 29.49 3.97
N GLU A 2 -4.39 30.50 3.63
CA GLU A 2 -5.34 31.13 4.58
C GLU A 2 -6.31 30.12 5.25
N LEU A 3 -6.82 29.15 4.48
CA LEU A 3 -7.68 28.09 5.04
C LEU A 3 -6.94 27.16 6.01
N TYR A 4 -5.62 26.99 5.86
CA TYR A 4 -4.81 26.21 6.81
C TYR A 4 -4.62 26.98 8.12
N PHE A 5 -4.25 28.26 8.04
CA PHE A 5 -4.11 29.12 9.22
C PHE A 5 -5.43 29.28 9.97
N GLY A 6 -6.55 29.46 9.25
CA GLY A 6 -7.87 29.52 9.87
C GLY A 6 -8.26 28.27 10.66
N PHE A 7 -7.83 27.07 10.26
CA PHE A 7 -8.04 25.86 11.06
C PHE A 7 -7.05 25.74 12.23
N PHE A 8 -5.81 26.21 12.05
CA PHE A 8 -4.78 26.14 13.07
C PHE A 8 -5.06 27.10 14.24
N ASP A 9 -5.49 28.33 13.93
CA ASP A 9 -5.75 29.38 14.92
C ASP A 9 -6.97 29.08 15.81
N LEU A 10 -7.85 28.18 15.37
CA LEU A 10 -9.02 27.72 16.12
C LEU A 10 -8.72 26.58 17.09
N LEU A 11 -7.48 26.06 17.14
CA LEU A 11 -7.14 24.90 17.97
C LEU A 11 -6.80 25.30 19.41
N PRO A 12 -7.40 24.65 20.43
CA PRO A 12 -6.99 24.82 21.81
C PRO A 12 -5.52 24.40 22.01
N ALA A 13 -4.72 25.27 22.64
CA ALA A 13 -3.29 25.03 22.86
C ALA A 13 -3.01 23.72 23.63
N GLU A 14 -3.87 23.36 24.57
CA GLU A 14 -3.78 22.10 25.34
C GLU A 14 -3.96 20.84 24.47
N LYS A 15 -4.87 20.90 23.49
CA LYS A 15 -5.07 19.78 22.55
C LYS A 15 -3.90 19.68 21.57
N LEU A 16 -3.30 20.81 21.20
CA LEU A 16 -2.12 20.85 20.35
C LEU A 16 -0.87 20.29 21.07
N SER A 17 -0.67 20.63 22.35
CA SER A 17 0.42 20.06 23.15
C SER A 17 0.24 18.55 23.35
N SER A 18 -1.00 18.09 23.60
CA SER A 18 -1.34 16.67 23.67
C SER A 18 -1.06 15.95 22.35
N TYR A 19 -1.48 16.52 21.22
CA TYR A 19 -1.18 16.01 19.88
C TYR A 19 0.33 15.84 19.65
N ALA A 20 1.12 16.88 19.98
CA ALA A 20 2.56 16.88 19.78
C ALA A 20 3.25 15.82 20.65
N LEU A 21 2.88 15.72 21.93
CA LEU A 21 3.43 14.74 22.86
C LEU A 21 3.14 13.31 22.41
N ILE A 22 1.88 13.01 22.06
CA ILE A 22 1.47 11.68 21.58
C ILE A 22 2.27 11.31 20.33
N THR A 23 2.33 12.23 19.35
CA THR A 23 3.02 12.00 18.08
C THR A 23 4.54 11.78 18.28
N LEU A 24 5.16 12.51 19.21
CA LEU A 24 6.58 12.34 19.52
C LEU A 24 6.86 10.96 20.16
N LEU A 25 5.97 10.47 21.01
CA LEU A 25 6.10 9.19 21.70
C LEU A 25 5.73 7.97 20.84
N TRP A 26 5.07 8.18 19.69
CA TRP A 26 4.74 7.12 18.73
C TRP A 26 5.96 6.42 18.12
N LEU A 27 7.00 7.19 17.78
CA LEU A 27 8.23 6.61 17.22
C LEU A 27 8.97 5.73 18.24
N PRO A 28 9.21 6.17 19.49
CA PRO A 28 9.73 5.31 20.54
C PRO A 28 8.91 4.03 20.74
N ALA A 29 7.57 4.12 20.78
CA ALA A 29 6.73 2.92 20.93
C ALA A 29 6.93 1.91 19.81
N PHE A 30 6.97 2.38 18.56
CA PHE A 30 7.27 1.55 17.39
C PHE A 30 8.67 0.91 17.46
N LEU A 31 9.70 1.70 17.81
CA LEU A 31 11.07 1.21 17.93
C LEU A 31 11.23 0.19 19.06
N LEU A 32 10.54 0.38 20.19
CA LEU A 32 10.52 -0.57 21.30
C LEU A 32 9.94 -1.92 20.86
N GLY A 33 8.85 -1.93 20.10
CA GLY A 33 8.27 -3.17 19.55
C GLY A 33 9.25 -3.93 18.66
N ASN A 34 9.94 -3.21 17.78
CA ASN A 34 11.00 -3.76 16.94
C ASN A 34 12.16 -4.35 17.78
N LEU A 35 12.64 -3.59 18.76
CA LEU A 35 13.71 -4.02 19.66
C LEU A 35 13.34 -5.29 20.44
N VAL A 36 12.13 -5.35 21.00
CA VAL A 36 11.66 -6.52 21.76
C VAL A 36 11.69 -7.79 20.91
N PHE A 37 11.21 -7.74 19.66
CA PHE A 37 11.31 -8.91 18.78
C PHE A 37 12.76 -9.27 18.48
N SER A 38 13.61 -8.28 18.24
CA SER A 38 15.02 -8.52 17.94
C SER A 38 15.78 -9.21 19.09
N LEU A 39 15.35 -9.00 20.34
CA LEU A 39 15.88 -9.71 21.51
C LEU A 39 15.41 -11.17 21.57
N ILE A 40 14.17 -11.45 21.15
CA ILE A 40 13.59 -12.80 21.14
C ILE A 40 14.20 -13.66 20.03
N ALA A 41 14.43 -13.08 18.85
CA ALA A 41 14.98 -13.76 17.67
C ALA A 41 16.23 -13.04 17.13
N PRO A 42 17.36 -13.10 17.86
CA PRO A 42 18.56 -12.31 17.57
C PRO A 42 19.31 -12.73 16.30
N ALA A 43 18.98 -13.88 15.71
CA ALA A 43 19.57 -14.33 14.46
C ALA A 43 19.05 -13.49 13.27
N SER A 44 19.60 -12.29 13.09
CA SER A 44 19.44 -11.50 11.88
C SER A 44 20.17 -12.21 10.73
N ARG A 45 19.54 -13.23 10.16
CA ARG A 45 20.01 -13.84 8.92
C ARG A 45 20.06 -12.73 7.87
N PRO A 46 21.19 -12.56 7.16
CA PRO A 46 21.23 -11.61 6.06
C PRO A 46 20.13 -12.00 5.08
N ILE A 47 19.36 -11.01 4.65
CA ILE A 47 18.26 -11.24 3.72
C ILE A 47 18.90 -11.46 2.35
N GLU A 48 18.92 -12.72 1.91
CA GLU A 48 19.48 -13.12 0.63
C GLU A 48 18.39 -13.37 -0.41
N MET A 49 18.77 -13.23 -1.68
CA MET A 49 17.90 -13.60 -2.79
C MET A 49 17.82 -15.12 -2.93
N PHE A 50 16.64 -15.63 -3.27
CA PHE A 50 16.33 -17.05 -3.33
C PHE A 50 16.69 -17.66 -4.69
N PRO A 51 17.05 -18.95 -4.76
CA PRO A 51 17.19 -19.65 -6.02
C PRO A 51 15.85 -19.81 -6.73
N SER A 52 15.87 -19.71 -8.05
CA SER A 52 14.73 -19.98 -8.91
C SER A 52 14.35 -21.46 -8.88
N ASN A 53 13.06 -21.78 -8.88
CA ASN A 53 12.52 -23.13 -9.06
C ASN A 53 11.49 -23.17 -10.22
N ALA A 54 10.85 -24.32 -10.45
CA ALA A 54 9.83 -24.47 -11.48
C ALA A 54 8.65 -23.50 -11.26
N LEU A 55 8.14 -23.42 -10.02
CA LEU A 55 7.06 -22.50 -9.65
C LEU A 55 7.39 -21.05 -9.99
N THR A 56 8.58 -20.56 -9.60
CA THR A 56 8.97 -19.18 -9.87
C THR A 56 9.09 -18.91 -11.36
N ARG A 57 9.63 -19.85 -12.16
CA ARG A 57 9.71 -19.66 -13.62
C ARG A 57 8.33 -19.53 -14.25
N SER A 58 7.35 -20.28 -13.76
CA SER A 58 5.99 -20.23 -14.25
C SER A 58 5.21 -18.98 -13.82
N VAL A 59 5.72 -18.18 -12.87
CA VAL A 59 5.09 -16.90 -12.46
C VAL A 59 4.99 -15.93 -13.64
N ALA A 60 5.91 -16.00 -14.62
CA ALA A 60 5.82 -15.17 -15.83
C ALA A 60 4.47 -15.31 -16.58
N TRP A 61 3.86 -16.50 -16.53
CA TRP A 61 2.58 -16.78 -17.18
C TRP A 61 1.40 -16.08 -16.50
N ILE A 62 1.51 -15.73 -15.21
CA ILE A 62 0.48 -14.95 -14.51
C ILE A 62 0.29 -13.56 -15.14
N ALA A 63 1.33 -13.02 -15.78
CA ALA A 63 1.23 -11.72 -16.44
C ALA A 63 0.20 -11.70 -17.58
N VAL A 64 -0.05 -12.83 -18.26
CA VAL A 64 -1.01 -12.93 -19.37
C VAL A 64 -2.46 -12.65 -18.92
N PRO A 65 -3.05 -13.40 -17.97
CA PRO A 65 -4.40 -13.10 -17.50
C PRO A 65 -4.49 -11.73 -16.82
N LEU A 66 -3.45 -11.27 -16.13
CA LEU A 66 -3.44 -9.92 -15.55
C LEU A 66 -3.49 -8.83 -16.63
N LEU A 67 -2.76 -8.98 -17.74
CA LEU A 67 -2.83 -8.06 -18.88
C LEU A 67 -4.21 -8.05 -19.52
N LEU A 68 -4.86 -9.22 -19.67
CA LEU A 68 -6.23 -9.29 -20.16
C LEU A 68 -7.20 -8.51 -19.25
N LEU A 69 -7.02 -8.61 -17.93
CA LEU A 69 -7.81 -7.81 -16.97
C LEU A 69 -7.55 -6.30 -17.11
N VAL A 70 -6.30 -5.88 -17.39
CA VAL A 70 -5.98 -4.47 -17.67
C VAL A 70 -6.78 -3.98 -18.88
N PHE A 71 -6.78 -4.72 -20.00
CA PHE A 71 -7.52 -4.34 -21.19
C PHE A 71 -9.03 -4.35 -20.96
N MET A 72 -9.56 -5.36 -20.25
CA MET A 72 -10.97 -5.44 -19.90
C MET A 72 -11.41 -4.25 -19.05
N PHE A 73 -10.63 -3.87 -18.02
CA PHE A 73 -10.95 -2.72 -17.19
C PHE A 73 -10.76 -1.39 -17.93
N ALA A 74 -9.80 -1.29 -18.85
CA ALA A 74 -9.64 -0.11 -19.71
C ALA A 74 -10.84 0.08 -20.63
N TRP A 75 -11.38 -1.00 -21.19
CA TRP A 75 -12.59 -0.98 -21.99
C TRP A 75 -13.83 -0.52 -21.19
N LEU A 76 -14.00 -1.06 -19.99
CA LEU A 76 -15.11 -0.68 -19.09
C LEU A 76 -14.98 0.77 -18.60
N GLY A 77 -13.75 1.23 -18.36
CA GLY A 77 -13.44 2.56 -17.84
C GLY A 77 -13.21 3.64 -18.90
N ARG A 78 -13.41 3.34 -20.19
CA ARG A 78 -12.97 4.19 -21.31
C ARG A 78 -13.41 5.66 -21.23
N ASN A 79 -14.59 5.93 -20.65
CA ASN A 79 -15.14 7.28 -20.52
C ASN A 79 -14.46 8.11 -19.41
N SER A 80 -13.79 7.45 -18.46
CA SER A 80 -13.07 8.08 -17.34
C SER A 80 -11.57 8.20 -17.61
N LEU A 81 -11.05 7.54 -18.65
CA LEU A 81 -9.65 7.65 -19.04
C LEU A 81 -9.40 9.01 -19.68
N PHE A 82 -8.37 9.72 -19.23
CA PHE A 82 -7.93 11.01 -19.78
C PHE A 82 -8.97 12.16 -19.74
N GLY A 83 -10.09 11.99 -19.04
CA GLY A 83 -11.18 12.99 -18.98
C GLY A 83 -10.99 14.13 -17.97
N GLY A 84 -9.78 14.32 -17.41
CA GLY A 84 -9.53 15.34 -16.39
C GLY A 84 -10.18 15.03 -15.03
N TYR A 85 -10.46 16.06 -14.22
CA TYR A 85 -11.19 15.92 -12.94
C TYR A 85 -12.72 15.77 -13.09
N GLY A 86 -13.26 15.91 -14.32
CA GLY A 86 -14.71 15.91 -14.58
C GLY A 86 -15.39 14.54 -14.64
N SER A 87 -14.66 13.44 -14.89
CA SER A 87 -15.21 12.08 -15.03
C SER A 87 -14.62 11.07 -14.03
N TYR A 88 -14.79 11.36 -12.75
CA TYR A 88 -14.17 10.61 -11.64
C TYR A 88 -14.94 9.33 -11.28
N ASP A 89 -14.49 8.17 -11.79
CA ASP A 89 -14.99 6.85 -11.36
C ASP A 89 -14.04 6.20 -10.34
N VAL A 90 -14.49 6.16 -9.08
CA VAL A 90 -13.76 5.57 -7.95
C VAL A 90 -13.59 4.06 -8.11
N GLY A 91 -14.59 3.36 -8.65
CA GLY A 91 -14.62 1.91 -8.77
C GLY A 91 -13.62 1.41 -9.81
N VAL A 92 -13.58 2.04 -10.98
CA VAL A 92 -12.61 1.70 -12.04
C VAL A 92 -11.19 1.98 -11.58
N ARG A 93 -10.94 3.12 -10.92
CA ARG A 93 -9.61 3.46 -10.40
C ARG A 93 -9.16 2.43 -9.36
N GLY A 94 -10.04 2.03 -8.44
CA GLY A 94 -9.74 1.01 -7.43
C GLY A 94 -9.33 -0.34 -8.02
N LYS A 95 -9.94 -0.75 -9.15
CA LYS A 95 -9.56 -1.96 -9.89
C LYS A 95 -8.15 -1.86 -10.47
N PHE A 96 -7.80 -0.75 -11.11
CA PHE A 96 -6.44 -0.53 -11.62
C PHE A 96 -5.39 -0.43 -10.52
N SER A 97 -5.72 0.24 -9.41
CA SER A 97 -4.85 0.30 -8.21
C SER A 97 -4.53 -1.09 -7.69
N THR A 98 -5.54 -1.96 -7.62
CA THR A 98 -5.37 -3.36 -7.20
C THR A 98 -4.50 -4.14 -8.18
N LEU A 99 -4.75 -4.00 -9.50
CA LEU A 99 -3.91 -4.64 -10.51
C LEU A 99 -2.45 -4.18 -10.42
N LEU A 100 -2.19 -2.89 -10.27
CA LEU A 100 -0.82 -2.36 -10.15
C LEU A 100 -0.10 -2.98 -8.94
N VAL A 101 -0.79 -3.08 -7.81
CA VAL A 101 -0.26 -3.75 -6.61
C VAL A 101 0.09 -5.22 -6.89
N VAL A 102 -0.77 -5.95 -7.60
CA VAL A 102 -0.51 -7.35 -7.95
C VAL A 102 0.65 -7.48 -8.95
N PHE A 103 0.72 -6.59 -9.93
CA PHE A 103 1.87 -6.50 -10.85
C PHE A 103 3.18 -6.26 -10.09
N ASN A 104 3.18 -5.31 -9.15
CA ASN A 104 4.33 -5.05 -8.29
C ASN A 104 4.73 -6.28 -7.47
N PHE A 105 3.76 -6.97 -6.87
CA PHE A 105 4.03 -8.18 -6.08
C PHE A 105 4.76 -9.24 -6.92
N PHE A 106 4.23 -9.62 -8.08
CA PHE A 106 4.84 -10.67 -8.90
C PHE A 106 6.14 -10.23 -9.57
N MET A 107 6.27 -8.97 -9.92
CA MET A 107 7.52 -8.41 -10.44
C MET A 107 8.65 -8.50 -9.38
N VAL A 108 8.36 -8.11 -8.13
CA VAL A 108 9.31 -8.26 -7.02
C VAL A 108 9.56 -9.74 -6.70
N TYR A 109 8.55 -10.59 -6.81
CA TYR A 109 8.71 -12.04 -6.63
C TYR A 109 9.73 -12.64 -7.60
N GLN A 110 9.72 -12.22 -8.87
CA GLN A 110 10.74 -12.62 -9.85
C GLN A 110 12.14 -12.10 -9.47
N LEU A 111 12.24 -10.83 -9.05
CA LEU A 111 13.50 -10.20 -8.66
C LEU A 111 14.13 -10.88 -7.43
N VAL A 112 13.33 -11.13 -6.39
CA VAL A 112 13.75 -11.82 -5.16
C VAL A 112 14.21 -13.25 -5.45
N CYS A 113 13.70 -13.89 -6.50
CA CYS A 113 14.09 -15.23 -6.94
C CYS A 113 15.20 -15.27 -8.01
N LYS A 114 15.96 -14.17 -8.18
CA LYS A 114 17.07 -14.04 -9.16
C LYS A 114 16.64 -14.32 -10.61
N GLN A 115 15.38 -14.08 -10.96
CA GLN A 115 14.88 -14.31 -12.31
C GLN A 115 15.05 -13.06 -13.18
N LYS A 116 15.19 -13.28 -14.50
CA LYS A 116 15.04 -12.20 -15.47
C LYS A 116 13.60 -11.70 -15.42
N LEU A 117 13.43 -10.38 -15.37
CA LEU A 117 12.11 -9.76 -15.40
C LEU A 117 11.39 -10.12 -16.71
N SER A 118 10.16 -10.62 -16.58
CA SER A 118 9.31 -10.86 -17.75
C SER A 118 8.93 -9.53 -18.40
N LEU A 119 9.10 -9.43 -19.72
CA LEU A 119 8.64 -8.28 -20.49
C LEU A 119 7.14 -8.02 -20.27
N LEU A 120 6.35 -9.09 -20.12
CA LEU A 120 4.90 -8.99 -19.87
C LEU A 120 4.58 -8.26 -18.56
N PHE A 121 5.35 -8.52 -17.49
CA PHE A 121 5.16 -7.81 -16.21
C PHE A 121 5.57 -6.34 -16.32
N ILE A 122 6.66 -6.04 -17.05
CA ILE A 122 7.10 -4.67 -17.30
C ILE A 122 6.04 -3.91 -18.09
N THR A 123 5.54 -4.50 -19.18
CA THR A 123 4.48 -3.90 -20.01
C THR A 123 3.20 -3.70 -19.22
N GLY A 124 2.75 -4.70 -18.45
CA GLY A 124 1.51 -4.59 -17.66
C GLY A 124 1.61 -3.54 -16.57
N LEU A 125 2.75 -3.45 -15.89
CA LEU A 125 3.02 -2.41 -14.89
C LEU A 125 3.05 -1.02 -15.54
N PHE A 126 3.76 -0.86 -16.65
CA PHE A 126 3.85 0.41 -17.36
C PHE A 126 2.46 0.89 -17.84
N LEU A 127 1.69 0.00 -18.49
CA LEU A 127 0.33 0.30 -18.94
C LEU A 127 -0.56 0.69 -17.75
N THR A 128 -0.53 -0.07 -16.66
CA THR A 128 -1.36 0.22 -15.49
C THR A 128 -0.96 1.53 -14.82
N CYS A 129 0.33 1.85 -14.74
CA CYS A 129 0.82 3.14 -14.26
C CYS A 129 0.31 4.30 -15.14
N MET A 130 0.38 4.18 -16.46
CA MET A 130 -0.11 5.21 -17.39
C MET A 130 -1.62 5.44 -17.25
N LEU A 131 -2.40 4.36 -17.18
CA LEU A 131 -3.86 4.43 -16.97
C LEU A 131 -4.21 5.03 -15.60
N LEU A 132 -3.46 4.70 -14.54
CA LEU A 132 -3.68 5.31 -13.23
C LEU A 132 -3.30 6.78 -13.21
N LEU A 133 -2.21 7.20 -13.86
CA LEU A 133 -1.84 8.62 -13.96
C LEU A 133 -2.93 9.42 -14.67
N SER A 134 -3.53 8.88 -15.74
CA SER A 134 -4.61 9.56 -16.44
C SER A 134 -5.88 9.73 -15.59
N MET A 135 -6.15 8.77 -14.70
CA MET A 135 -7.26 8.83 -13.73
C MET A 135 -6.88 9.55 -12.41
N GLY A 136 -5.63 10.04 -12.30
CA GLY A 136 -5.03 10.69 -11.13
C GLY A 136 -4.83 9.80 -9.90
N GLY A 137 -4.62 8.51 -10.08
CA GLY A 137 -4.13 7.55 -9.09
C GLY A 137 -2.63 7.67 -8.80
N ARG A 138 -2.08 8.88 -8.73
CA ARG A 138 -0.63 9.17 -8.62
C ARG A 138 0.06 8.46 -7.46
N MET A 139 -0.65 8.26 -6.35
CA MET A 139 -0.11 7.65 -5.13
C MET A 139 0.31 6.18 -5.33
N TYR A 140 -0.48 5.42 -6.10
CA TYR A 140 -0.16 4.02 -6.38
C TYR A 140 1.06 3.89 -7.32
N VAL A 141 1.29 4.89 -8.16
CA VAL A 141 2.49 4.95 -9.00
C VAL A 141 3.73 5.29 -8.17
N VAL A 142 3.61 6.22 -7.23
CA VAL A 142 4.66 6.49 -6.23
C VAL A 142 4.94 5.24 -5.39
N GLN A 143 3.91 4.50 -4.98
CA GLN A 143 4.05 3.24 -4.26
C GLN A 143 4.90 2.24 -5.05
N THR A 144 4.70 2.10 -6.37
CA THR A 144 5.56 1.27 -7.24
C THR A 144 7.04 1.66 -7.15
N LEU A 145 7.36 2.96 -7.12
CA LEU A 145 8.73 3.44 -6.97
C LEU A 145 9.29 3.05 -5.59
N ILE A 146 8.50 3.20 -4.53
CA ILE A 146 8.90 2.81 -3.17
C ILE A 146 9.15 1.31 -3.08
N VAL A 147 8.29 0.47 -3.67
CA VAL A 147 8.49 -0.99 -3.76
C VAL A 147 9.87 -1.31 -4.34
N PHE A 148 10.24 -0.67 -5.46
CA PHE A 148 11.54 -0.88 -6.10
C PHE A 148 12.71 -0.37 -5.23
N LEU A 149 12.55 0.77 -4.55
CA LEU A 149 13.54 1.31 -3.63
C LEU A 149 13.78 0.37 -2.44
N VAL A 150 12.72 -0.17 -1.83
CA VAL A 150 12.83 -1.12 -0.72
C VAL A 150 13.54 -2.40 -1.18
N PHE A 151 13.20 -2.92 -2.36
CA PHE A 151 13.90 -4.06 -2.95
C PHE A 151 15.40 -3.76 -3.16
N LYS A 152 15.73 -2.61 -3.77
CA LYS A 152 17.12 -2.23 -4.06
C LYS A 152 17.96 -1.96 -2.83
N THR A 153 17.37 -1.44 -1.76
CA THR A 153 18.08 -1.15 -0.51
C THR A 153 18.23 -2.38 0.38
N SER A 154 17.22 -3.26 0.42
CA SER A 154 17.18 -4.37 1.38
C SER A 154 17.64 -5.72 0.80
N PHE A 155 17.42 -6.00 -0.48
CA PHE A 155 17.61 -7.34 -1.09
C PHE A 155 18.62 -7.38 -2.24
N SER A 156 18.88 -6.25 -2.92
CA SER A 156 19.77 -6.27 -4.09
C SER A 156 21.24 -6.40 -3.70
N LEU A 157 22.00 -7.20 -4.46
CA LEU A 157 23.46 -7.35 -4.31
C LEU A 157 24.18 -6.00 -4.38
N LYS A 158 23.76 -5.14 -5.32
CA LYS A 158 24.24 -3.76 -5.44
C LYS A 158 23.23 -2.83 -4.81
N ARG A 159 23.41 -2.56 -3.52
CA ARG A 159 22.55 -1.63 -2.78
C ARG A 159 22.67 -0.23 -3.37
N PHE A 160 21.54 0.47 -3.42
CA PHE A 160 21.53 1.87 -3.82
C PHE A 160 22.17 2.73 -2.74
N THR A 161 23.04 3.64 -3.16
CA THR A 161 23.56 4.70 -2.28
C THR A 161 22.45 5.71 -1.99
N THR A 162 22.59 6.47 -0.92
CA THR A 162 21.62 7.52 -0.53
C THR A 162 21.36 8.50 -1.67
N SER A 163 22.37 8.86 -2.46
CA SER A 163 22.22 9.72 -3.65
C SER A 163 21.26 9.12 -4.68
N ASN A 164 21.39 7.82 -5.00
CA ASN A 164 20.48 7.17 -5.95
C ASN A 164 19.03 7.16 -5.45
N ILE A 165 18.83 6.99 -4.14
CA ILE A 165 17.49 7.04 -3.52
C ILE A 165 16.89 8.43 -3.72
N PHE A 166 17.63 9.49 -3.39
CA PHE A 166 17.17 10.86 -3.60
C PHE A 166 16.86 11.15 -5.08
N THR A 167 17.71 10.72 -6.01
CA THR A 167 17.48 10.90 -7.44
C THR A 167 16.17 10.25 -7.90
N VAL A 168 15.90 9.01 -7.50
CA VAL A 168 14.65 8.30 -7.86
C VAL A 168 13.42 9.01 -7.27
N LEU A 169 13.51 9.48 -6.02
CA LEU A 169 12.41 10.22 -5.38
C LEU A 169 12.14 11.55 -6.08
N ILE A 170 13.17 12.29 -6.47
CA ILE A 170 13.04 13.57 -7.19
C ILE A 170 12.41 13.33 -8.57
N ILE A 171 12.87 12.32 -9.32
CA ILE A 171 12.29 11.99 -10.63
C ILE A 171 10.81 11.59 -10.47
N GLY A 172 10.52 10.71 -9.50
CA GLY A 172 9.14 10.32 -9.20
C GLY A 172 8.25 11.50 -8.84
N PHE A 173 8.79 12.45 -8.08
CA PHE A 173 8.12 13.68 -7.71
C PHE A 173 7.80 14.55 -8.94
N VAL A 174 8.79 14.81 -9.80
CA VAL A 174 8.60 15.63 -11.01
C VAL A 174 7.55 15.02 -11.93
N VAL A 175 7.59 13.70 -12.13
CA VAL A 175 6.59 12.98 -12.94
C VAL A 175 5.19 13.12 -12.31
N ALA A 176 5.04 12.87 -11.01
CA ALA A 176 3.76 12.99 -10.33
C ALA A 176 3.19 14.42 -10.36
N ALA A 177 4.06 15.43 -10.21
CA ALA A 177 3.68 16.84 -10.27
C ALA A 177 3.25 17.24 -11.69
N PHE A 178 3.98 16.81 -12.71
CA PHE A 178 3.65 17.07 -14.11
C PHE A 178 2.26 16.54 -14.48
N PHE A 179 1.98 15.26 -14.17
CA PHE A 179 0.67 14.66 -14.43
C PHE A 179 -0.45 15.29 -13.58
N GLY A 180 -0.12 15.73 -12.35
CA GLY A 180 -1.05 16.47 -11.50
C GLY A 180 -1.48 17.79 -12.13
N LEU A 181 -0.53 18.58 -12.63
CA LEU A 181 -0.79 19.88 -13.28
C LEU A 181 -1.46 19.74 -14.64
N TRP A 182 -1.04 18.73 -15.42
CA TRP A 182 -1.65 18.43 -16.71
C TRP A 182 -3.14 18.16 -16.57
N ARG A 183 -3.54 17.43 -15.51
CA ARG A 183 -4.96 17.14 -15.25
C ARG A 183 -5.78 18.35 -14.81
N ILE A 184 -5.14 19.38 -14.24
CA ILE A 184 -5.79 20.64 -13.86
C ILE A 184 -5.91 21.58 -15.07
N ASN A 185 -5.43 21.18 -16.26
CA ASN A 185 -5.36 22.01 -17.47
C ASN A 185 -4.60 23.34 -17.26
N THR A 186 -3.65 23.34 -16.32
CA THR A 186 -2.79 24.49 -16.04
C THR A 186 -1.41 24.28 -16.66
N SER A 187 -0.81 25.35 -17.18
CA SER A 187 0.59 25.31 -17.63
C SER A 187 1.53 24.93 -16.49
N PHE A 188 2.63 24.26 -16.80
CA PHE A 188 3.60 23.85 -15.79
C PHE A 188 4.23 25.08 -15.14
N ARG A 189 3.84 25.36 -13.90
CA ARG A 189 4.40 26.41 -13.05
C ARG A 189 4.93 25.77 -11.77
N TRP A 190 6.13 26.20 -11.35
CA TRP A 190 6.77 25.71 -10.13
C TRP A 190 5.88 25.87 -8.89
N ASP A 191 5.16 26.98 -8.79
CA ASP A 191 4.21 27.24 -7.70
C ASP A 191 3.10 26.18 -7.64
N GLY A 192 2.56 25.79 -8.80
CA GLY A 192 1.54 24.77 -8.91
C GLY A 192 2.06 23.37 -8.59
N ALA A 193 3.31 23.06 -8.97
CA ALA A 193 3.95 21.79 -8.65
C ALA A 193 4.19 21.66 -7.14
N LEU A 194 4.68 22.72 -6.51
CA LEU A 194 4.89 22.79 -5.05
C LEU A 194 3.55 22.68 -4.31
N TYR A 195 2.52 23.40 -4.75
CA TYR A 195 1.18 23.29 -4.20
C TYR A 195 0.64 21.85 -4.30
N SER A 196 0.77 21.22 -5.47
CA SER A 196 0.33 19.84 -5.71
C SER A 196 1.01 18.83 -4.80
N PHE A 197 2.26 19.09 -4.40
CA PHE A 197 3.02 18.29 -3.44
C PHE A 197 2.53 18.48 -2.01
N LEU A 198 2.49 19.75 -1.56
CA LEU A 198 2.14 20.11 -0.19
C LEU A 198 0.65 19.92 0.10
N ALA A 199 -0.18 19.85 -0.93
CA ALA A 199 -1.61 19.59 -0.82
C ALA A 199 -1.89 18.28 -0.07
N GLU A 200 -1.10 17.22 -0.27
CA GLU A 200 -1.36 15.93 0.37
C GLU A 200 -1.15 15.98 1.90
N PRO A 201 0.01 16.43 2.44
CA PRO A 201 0.16 16.66 3.88
C PRO A 201 -0.86 17.65 4.47
N VAL A 202 -1.25 18.67 3.70
CA VAL A 202 -2.24 19.65 4.17
C VAL A 202 -3.63 19.03 4.26
N PHE A 203 -4.02 18.20 3.30
CA PHE A 203 -5.31 17.51 3.33
C PHE A 203 -5.40 16.49 4.46
N THR A 204 -4.33 15.75 4.74
CA THR A 204 -4.31 14.85 5.91
C THR A 204 -4.34 15.63 7.22
N TRP A 205 -3.66 16.79 7.29
CA TRP A 205 -3.72 17.66 8.47
C TRP A 205 -5.14 18.15 8.78
N PHE A 206 -5.97 18.47 7.78
CA PHE A 206 -7.35 18.90 8.03
C PHE A 206 -8.16 17.86 8.82
N SER A 207 -7.90 16.57 8.62
CA SER A 207 -8.51 15.49 9.42
C SER A 207 -8.11 15.58 10.89
N SER A 208 -6.81 15.75 11.19
CA SER A 208 -6.35 15.91 12.58
C SER A 208 -6.84 17.20 13.22
N ALA A 209 -6.74 18.33 12.52
CA ALA A 209 -7.14 19.64 13.05
C ALA A 209 -8.64 19.70 13.35
N SER A 210 -9.48 19.26 12.41
CA SER A 210 -10.93 19.22 12.65
C SER A 210 -11.31 18.24 13.76
N PHE A 211 -10.61 17.11 13.88
CA PHE A 211 -10.81 16.19 15.00
C PHE A 211 -10.49 16.86 16.34
N LEU A 212 -9.31 17.48 16.46
CA LEU A 212 -8.88 18.14 17.70
C LEU A 212 -9.84 19.27 18.09
N ASN A 213 -10.36 20.01 17.12
CA ASN A 213 -11.31 21.08 17.40
C ASN A 213 -12.64 20.54 17.95
N ARG A 214 -13.21 19.51 17.31
CA ARG A 214 -14.60 19.07 17.56
C ARG A 214 -14.76 17.94 18.55
N ASN A 215 -13.69 17.21 18.88
CA ASN A 215 -13.77 16.01 19.70
C ASN A 215 -12.81 16.08 20.88
N GLU A 216 -13.09 15.30 21.90
CA GLU A 216 -12.15 15.02 22.98
C GLU A 216 -11.18 13.91 22.56
N ILE A 217 -9.98 13.88 23.16
CA ILE A 217 -8.99 12.85 22.89
C ILE A 217 -9.28 11.67 23.83
N PRO A 218 -9.83 10.55 23.34
CA PRO A 218 -10.11 9.39 24.18
C PRO A 218 -8.80 8.77 24.69
N LEU A 219 -8.75 8.37 25.95
CA LEU A 219 -7.60 7.64 26.51
C LEU A 219 -7.52 6.22 25.94
N ILE A 220 -8.65 5.52 25.90
CA ILE A 220 -8.83 4.19 25.33
C ILE A 220 -10.13 4.22 24.53
N ASN A 221 -10.11 3.61 23.35
CA ASN A 221 -11.34 3.36 22.61
C ASN A 221 -11.34 1.92 22.06
N PHE A 222 -12.53 1.39 21.79
CA PHE A 222 -12.67 0.09 21.16
C PHE A 222 -12.56 0.21 19.64
N PRO A 223 -11.73 -0.59 18.96
CA PRO A 223 -11.37 -0.40 17.56
C PRO A 223 -12.42 -0.98 16.60
N TRP A 224 -13.68 -0.57 16.73
CA TRP A 224 -14.79 -1.06 15.89
C TRP A 224 -14.54 -0.83 14.40
N ASN A 225 -14.08 0.36 14.02
CA ASN A 225 -13.78 0.68 12.63
C ASN A 225 -12.64 -0.20 12.07
N PHE A 226 -11.57 -0.41 12.83
CA PHE A 226 -10.49 -1.32 12.45
C PHE A 226 -10.97 -2.78 12.33
N LEU A 227 -11.71 -3.32 13.30
CA LEU A 227 -12.16 -4.72 13.29
C LEU A 227 -13.18 -4.98 12.18
N THR A 228 -14.17 -4.10 12.03
CA THR A 228 -15.21 -4.27 11.00
C THR A 228 -14.68 -4.03 9.59
N SER A 229 -13.56 -3.33 9.43
CA SER A 229 -12.93 -3.15 8.11
C SER A 229 -12.47 -4.46 7.45
N PHE A 230 -12.21 -5.52 8.23
CA PHE A 230 -11.90 -6.84 7.69
C PHE A 230 -13.07 -7.48 6.93
N LEU A 231 -14.30 -7.06 7.21
CA LEU A 231 -15.48 -7.53 6.46
C LEU A 231 -15.41 -7.13 4.98
N ASN A 232 -14.73 -6.04 4.66
CA ASN A 232 -14.55 -5.56 3.29
C ASN A 232 -13.53 -6.38 2.47
N LEU A 233 -12.87 -7.37 3.09
CA LEU A 233 -12.06 -8.34 2.35
C LEU A 233 -12.96 -9.34 1.61
N ILE A 234 -14.21 -9.51 2.05
CA ILE A 234 -15.18 -10.41 1.44
C ILE A 234 -15.84 -9.69 0.25
N PRO A 235 -15.86 -10.27 -0.96
CA PRO A 235 -16.53 -9.66 -2.09
C PRO A 235 -18.03 -9.52 -1.84
N ASN A 236 -18.58 -8.32 -2.07
CA ASN A 236 -20.02 -8.05 -1.95
C ASN A 236 -20.88 -8.91 -2.89
N SER A 237 -20.29 -9.53 -3.91
CA SER A 237 -20.99 -10.47 -4.77
C SER A 237 -21.37 -11.77 -4.06
N VAL A 238 -20.73 -12.09 -2.93
CA VAL A 238 -20.99 -13.32 -2.15
C VAL A 238 -21.94 -13.01 -1.00
N ILE A 239 -21.61 -12.00 -0.18
CA ILE A 239 -22.46 -11.54 0.93
C ILE A 239 -22.28 -10.02 1.05
N SER A 240 -23.39 -9.26 1.18
CA SER A 240 -23.40 -7.80 1.36
C SER A 240 -22.96 -7.38 2.77
N LEU A 241 -21.77 -7.81 3.22
CA LEU A 241 -21.27 -7.53 4.57
C LEU A 241 -20.78 -6.08 4.75
N ASN A 242 -20.60 -5.34 3.65
CA ASN A 242 -20.13 -3.96 3.70
C ASN A 242 -21.06 -3.01 4.47
N GLN A 243 -22.34 -3.35 4.63
CA GLN A 243 -23.28 -2.58 5.45
C GLN A 243 -22.96 -2.63 6.95
N PHE A 244 -22.19 -3.64 7.40
CA PHE A 244 -21.76 -3.79 8.78
C PHE A 244 -20.39 -3.17 9.06
N VAL A 245 -19.76 -2.55 8.05
CA VAL A 245 -18.52 -1.80 8.25
C VAL A 245 -18.85 -0.50 8.98
N VAL A 246 -18.37 -0.38 10.21
CA VAL A 246 -18.62 0.79 11.06
C VAL A 246 -17.68 1.91 10.64
N SER A 247 -18.26 3.04 10.24
CA SER A 247 -17.51 4.26 9.94
C SER A 247 -17.11 5.01 11.22
N THR A 248 -16.05 5.81 11.14
CA THR A 248 -15.61 6.70 12.23
C THR A 248 -16.70 7.67 12.68
N LYS A 249 -17.56 8.12 11.75
CA LYS A 249 -18.74 8.96 12.05
C LYS A 249 -19.80 8.22 12.87
N GLN A 250 -20.05 6.95 12.56
CA GLN A 250 -20.98 6.11 13.34
C GLN A 250 -20.45 5.81 14.75
N MET A 251 -19.15 5.93 14.98
CA MET A 251 -18.54 5.86 16.31
C MET A 251 -18.70 7.17 17.12
N GLY A 252 -19.36 8.19 16.56
CA GLY A 252 -19.62 9.47 17.23
C GLY A 252 -18.54 10.54 17.03
N TYR A 253 -17.54 10.31 16.18
CA TYR A 253 -16.49 11.29 15.91
C TYR A 253 -16.76 12.12 14.67
N ASP A 254 -16.68 13.45 14.79
CA ASP A 254 -16.84 14.37 13.66
C ASP A 254 -15.51 15.00 13.25
N TYR A 255 -15.13 14.78 11.99
CA TYR A 255 -13.94 15.40 11.40
C TYR A 255 -14.11 15.51 9.87
N VAL A 256 -13.28 16.35 9.26
CA VAL A 256 -13.30 16.63 7.83
C VAL A 256 -12.19 15.82 7.15
N SER A 257 -12.53 15.07 6.11
CA SER A 257 -11.61 14.28 5.29
C SER A 257 -11.69 14.71 3.82
N PRO A 258 -11.01 15.81 3.42
CA PRO A 258 -11.05 16.29 2.05
C PRO A 258 -10.50 15.22 1.10
N LEU A 259 -11.23 14.93 0.02
CA LEU A 259 -10.85 13.91 -0.97
C LEU A 259 -10.62 12.50 -0.36
N GLY A 260 -11.18 12.23 0.83
CA GLY A 260 -11.00 10.98 1.56
C GLY A 260 -9.59 10.76 2.11
N ALA A 261 -8.81 11.84 2.29
CA ALA A 261 -7.52 11.79 2.96
C ALA A 261 -7.72 11.85 4.48
N ASP A 262 -7.46 10.73 5.15
CA ASP A 262 -7.52 10.63 6.60
C ASP A 262 -6.11 10.70 7.19
N SER A 263 -5.94 11.42 8.31
CA SER A 263 -4.68 11.35 9.02
C SER A 263 -4.54 10.01 9.71
N VAL A 264 -3.34 9.44 9.72
CA VAL A 264 -3.02 8.33 10.62
C VAL A 264 -3.26 8.71 12.09
N TRP A 265 -3.06 9.99 12.43
CA TRP A 265 -3.22 10.45 13.80
C TRP A 265 -4.67 10.30 14.27
N SER A 266 -5.61 10.90 13.52
CA SER A 266 -7.04 10.77 13.81
C SER A 266 -7.50 9.32 13.73
N THR A 267 -7.04 8.56 12.72
CA THR A 267 -7.46 7.17 12.51
C THR A 267 -7.07 6.25 13.66
N ILE A 268 -5.84 6.34 14.17
CA ILE A 268 -5.38 5.51 15.29
C ILE A 268 -6.04 5.96 16.61
N ILE A 269 -6.13 7.27 16.87
CA ILE A 269 -6.73 7.79 18.10
C ILE A 269 -8.22 7.46 18.18
N ILE A 270 -8.97 7.60 17.08
CA ILE A 270 -10.39 7.22 17.03
C ILE A 270 -10.57 5.74 17.35
N ASN A 271 -9.67 4.86 16.88
CA ASN A 271 -9.84 3.42 17.07
C ASN A 271 -9.33 2.90 18.41
N PHE A 272 -8.20 3.40 18.90
CA PHE A 272 -7.50 2.81 20.05
C PHE A 272 -7.37 3.76 21.24
N GLY A 273 -7.64 5.05 21.07
CA GLY A 273 -7.33 6.08 22.06
C GLY A 273 -5.84 6.37 22.18
N SER A 274 -5.47 7.33 23.02
CA SER A 274 -4.08 7.74 23.21
C SER A 274 -3.20 6.60 23.75
N ILE A 275 -3.64 5.86 24.77
CA ILE A 275 -2.88 4.73 25.34
C ILE A 275 -2.84 3.56 24.36
N GLY A 276 -3.99 3.21 23.78
CA GLY A 276 -4.05 2.12 22.81
C GLY A 276 -3.27 2.40 21.53
N SER A 277 -3.08 3.68 21.15
CA SER A 277 -2.22 4.05 20.02
C SER A 277 -0.77 3.63 20.19
N PHE A 278 -0.22 3.76 21.41
CA PHE A 278 1.14 3.30 21.72
C PHE A 278 1.25 1.78 21.61
N PHE A 279 0.25 1.06 22.13
CA PHE A 279 0.22 -0.40 22.04
C PHE A 279 0.10 -0.88 20.58
N PHE A 280 -0.75 -0.24 19.78
CA PHE A 280 -0.88 -0.53 18.36
C PHE A 280 0.43 -0.33 17.59
N LEU A 281 1.14 0.78 17.84
CA LEU A 281 2.42 1.06 17.19
C LEU A 281 3.54 0.14 17.67
N PHE A 282 3.55 -0.22 18.96
CA PHE A 282 4.43 -1.25 19.50
C PHE A 282 4.22 -2.60 18.77
N ILE A 283 2.97 -3.06 18.64
CA ILE A 283 2.64 -4.28 17.88
C ILE A 283 3.08 -4.13 16.42
N THR A 284 2.85 -2.97 15.80
CA THR A 284 3.23 -2.74 14.40
C THR A 284 4.74 -2.88 14.21
N GLY A 285 5.55 -2.30 15.10
CA GLY A 285 7.01 -2.46 15.09
C GLY A 285 7.46 -3.90 15.32
N PHE A 286 6.82 -4.59 16.28
CA PHE A 286 7.07 -6.01 16.57
C PHE A 286 6.77 -6.90 15.35
N VAL A 287 5.60 -6.72 14.73
CA VAL A 287 5.15 -7.48 13.55
C VAL A 287 6.06 -7.19 12.35
N LEU A 288 6.47 -5.93 12.13
CA LEU A 288 7.36 -5.61 11.01
C LEU A 288 8.72 -6.31 11.14
N GLN A 289 9.27 -6.37 12.36
CA GLN A 289 10.51 -7.08 12.61
C GLN A 289 10.34 -8.61 12.51
N PHE A 290 9.21 -9.15 12.96
CA PHE A 290 8.85 -10.55 12.73
C PHE A 290 8.78 -10.89 11.23
N LEU A 291 8.14 -10.03 10.43
CA LEU A 291 8.07 -10.19 8.98
C LEU A 291 9.45 -10.12 8.32
N LYS A 292 10.32 -9.23 8.79
CA LYS A 292 11.72 -9.15 8.33
C LYS A 292 12.47 -10.43 8.62
N TRP A 293 12.27 -11.03 9.80
CA TRP A 293 12.88 -12.31 10.15
C TRP A 293 12.36 -13.45 9.26
N LEU A 294 11.06 -13.53 9.01
CA LEU A 294 10.48 -14.49 8.06
C LEU A 294 10.98 -14.29 6.63
N ALA A 295 11.17 -13.03 6.20
CA ALA A 295 11.66 -12.67 4.88
C ALA A 295 13.05 -13.24 4.57
N ALA A 296 13.86 -13.54 5.60
CA ALA A 296 15.17 -14.16 5.40
C ALA A 296 15.09 -15.64 5.01
N THR A 297 13.95 -16.32 5.22
CA THR A 297 13.81 -17.76 4.96
C THR A 297 12.74 -18.11 3.93
N ASN A 298 11.77 -17.21 3.72
CA ASN A 298 10.64 -17.46 2.85
C ASN A 298 10.51 -16.35 1.79
N ARG A 299 10.59 -16.74 0.51
CA ARG A 299 10.44 -15.84 -0.65
C ARG A 299 9.11 -15.08 -0.67
N PHE A 300 8.02 -15.70 -0.24
CA PHE A 300 6.72 -15.03 -0.17
C PHE A 300 6.73 -13.97 0.93
N ALA A 301 7.25 -14.32 2.12
CA ALA A 301 7.39 -13.38 3.22
C ALA A 301 8.34 -12.21 2.86
N ALA A 302 9.38 -12.46 2.06
CA ALA A 302 10.26 -11.42 1.53
C ALA A 302 9.52 -10.41 0.66
N VAL A 303 8.74 -10.88 -0.31
CA VAL A 303 7.93 -9.99 -1.17
C VAL A 303 6.88 -9.27 -0.34
N TYR A 304 6.20 -9.98 0.56
CA TYR A 304 5.21 -9.41 1.46
C TYR A 304 5.81 -8.28 2.31
N TYR A 305 6.98 -8.50 2.92
CA TYR A 305 7.70 -7.49 3.68
C TYR A 305 8.03 -6.24 2.84
N ILE A 306 8.52 -6.42 1.60
CA ILE A 306 8.77 -5.28 0.69
C ILE A 306 7.48 -4.51 0.41
N SER A 307 6.38 -5.22 0.15
CA SER A 307 5.06 -4.62 -0.09
C SER A 307 4.54 -3.85 1.12
N VAL A 308 4.66 -4.40 2.33
CA VAL A 308 4.29 -3.72 3.59
C VAL A 308 5.14 -2.45 3.79
N CYS A 309 6.46 -2.56 3.63
CA CYS A 309 7.35 -1.40 3.72
C CYS A 309 7.03 -0.32 2.69
N SER A 310 6.45 -0.68 1.54
CA SER A 310 6.12 0.29 0.48
C SER A 310 4.93 1.20 0.78
N ILE A 311 4.03 0.77 1.67
CA ILE A 311 2.84 1.56 2.01
C ILE A 311 3.09 2.51 3.18
N LEU A 312 4.08 2.20 4.03
CA LEU A 312 4.39 2.97 5.23
C LEU A 312 4.69 4.46 4.95
N PRO A 313 5.47 4.85 3.92
CA PRO A 313 5.84 6.25 3.76
C PRO A 313 4.70 7.17 3.32
N PHE A 314 3.61 6.63 2.79
CA PHE A 314 2.56 7.45 2.18
C PHE A 314 1.15 6.96 2.51
N GLN A 315 0.75 5.77 2.05
CA GLN A 315 -0.62 5.27 2.25
C GLN A 315 -0.97 5.12 3.73
N PHE A 316 -0.03 4.66 4.56
CA PHE A 316 -0.26 4.54 6.00
C PHE A 316 -0.59 5.89 6.68
N PHE A 317 -0.01 6.99 6.20
CA PHE A 317 -0.21 8.34 6.76
C PHE A 317 -1.44 9.08 6.21
N ARG A 318 -2.09 8.53 5.18
CA ARG A 318 -3.09 9.23 4.36
C ARG A 318 -4.41 8.50 4.18
N ASP A 319 -4.42 7.17 4.27
CA ASP A 319 -5.62 6.36 4.06
C ASP A 319 -6.12 5.75 5.37
N GLY A 320 -7.43 5.63 5.53
CA GLY A 320 -8.04 4.97 6.69
C GLY A 320 -7.83 3.43 6.70
N PHE A 321 -8.11 2.80 7.85
CA PHE A 321 -7.90 1.36 8.04
C PHE A 321 -8.61 0.47 7.02
N TYR A 322 -9.76 0.91 6.50
CA TYR A 322 -10.49 0.22 5.45
C TYR A 322 -9.64 -0.05 4.19
N ILE A 323 -8.85 0.93 3.77
CA ILE A 323 -7.97 0.80 2.59
C ILE A 323 -6.70 0.05 3.00
N ILE A 324 -6.09 0.41 4.13
CA ILE A 324 -4.84 -0.19 4.61
C ILE A 324 -5.00 -1.70 4.82
N ASN A 325 -6.04 -2.15 5.52
CA ASN A 325 -6.28 -3.57 5.78
C ASN A 325 -6.57 -4.33 4.48
N LYS A 326 -7.29 -3.73 3.53
CA LYS A 326 -7.47 -4.33 2.21
C LYS A 326 -6.16 -4.49 1.45
N GLN A 327 -5.27 -3.51 1.51
CA GLN A 327 -3.95 -3.63 0.88
C GLN A 327 -3.12 -4.72 1.57
N LEU A 328 -3.01 -4.68 2.90
CA LEU A 328 -2.18 -5.58 3.70
C LEU A 328 -2.64 -7.04 3.65
N PHE A 329 -3.93 -7.30 3.82
CA PHE A 329 -4.43 -8.66 3.98
C PHE A 329 -4.99 -9.23 2.68
N PHE A 330 -5.65 -8.44 1.84
CA PHE A 330 -6.18 -8.96 0.58
C PHE A 330 -5.17 -8.83 -0.56
N ASN A 331 -4.73 -7.61 -0.88
CA ASN A 331 -3.94 -7.38 -2.10
C ASN A 331 -2.50 -7.91 -2.02
N PHE A 332 -1.85 -7.83 -0.86
CA PHE A 332 -0.47 -8.32 -0.68
C PHE A 332 -0.38 -9.77 -0.18
N LEU A 333 -1.39 -10.25 0.55
CA LEU A 333 -1.35 -11.56 1.21
C LEU A 333 -2.27 -12.57 0.52
N LEU A 334 -3.59 -12.45 0.69
CA LEU A 334 -4.55 -13.48 0.24
C LEU A 334 -4.55 -13.63 -1.29
N PHE A 335 -4.62 -12.53 -2.04
CA PHE A 335 -4.76 -12.59 -3.49
C PHE A 335 -3.53 -13.20 -4.18
N PRO A 336 -2.28 -12.76 -3.90
CA PRO A 336 -1.11 -13.40 -4.47
C PRO A 336 -0.92 -14.84 -4.00
N LEU A 337 -1.28 -15.16 -2.75
CA LEU A 337 -1.23 -16.53 -2.22
C LEU A 337 -2.18 -17.46 -2.98
N MET A 338 -3.42 -17.03 -3.24
CA MET A 338 -4.38 -17.79 -4.04
C MET A 338 -3.85 -18.05 -5.46
N ILE A 339 -3.27 -17.03 -6.11
CA ILE A 339 -2.70 -17.20 -7.45
C ILE A 339 -1.53 -18.19 -7.45
N LEU A 340 -0.61 -18.07 -6.49
CA LEU A 340 0.52 -19.00 -6.36
C LEU A 340 0.07 -20.43 -6.04
N PHE A 341 -1.00 -20.57 -5.25
CA PHE A 341 -1.62 -21.86 -4.96
C PHE A 341 -2.20 -22.51 -6.22
N VAL A 342 -2.98 -21.77 -7.00
CA VAL A 342 -3.52 -22.23 -8.30
C VAL A 342 -2.38 -22.61 -9.25
N LEU A 343 -1.34 -21.78 -9.36
CA LEU A 343 -0.19 -22.08 -10.21
C LEU A 343 0.53 -23.37 -9.77
N LYS A 344 0.68 -23.58 -8.46
CA LYS A 344 1.28 -24.81 -7.91
C LYS A 344 0.42 -26.04 -8.23
N LEU A 345 -0.91 -25.94 -8.13
CA LEU A 345 -1.83 -27.01 -8.52
C LEU A 345 -1.71 -27.34 -10.01
N LEU A 346 -1.67 -26.33 -10.89
CA LEU A 346 -1.51 -26.54 -12.33
C LEU A 346 -0.20 -27.25 -12.68
N LEU A 347 0.90 -26.88 -12.02
CA LEU A 347 2.20 -27.55 -12.21
C LEU A 347 2.18 -29.00 -11.72
N TYR A 348 1.49 -29.27 -10.61
CA TYR A 348 1.31 -30.63 -10.11
C TYR A 348 0.51 -31.48 -11.10
N TRP A 349 -0.60 -30.96 -11.63
CA TRP A 349 -1.39 -31.63 -12.67
C TRP A 349 -0.57 -31.92 -13.93
N GLN A 350 0.24 -30.97 -14.39
CA GLN A 350 1.12 -31.19 -15.54
C GLN A 350 2.13 -32.33 -15.29
N SER A 351 2.65 -32.44 -14.08
CA SER A 351 3.59 -33.51 -13.72
C SER A 351 2.93 -34.91 -13.73
N LEU A 352 1.68 -35.03 -13.30
CA LEU A 352 0.93 -36.30 -13.36
C LEU A 352 0.72 -36.76 -14.80
N ILE A 353 0.31 -35.86 -15.69
CA ILE A 353 0.09 -36.16 -17.12
C ILE A 353 1.38 -36.61 -17.82
N HIS A 354 2.53 -36.06 -17.43
CA HIS A 354 3.82 -36.49 -18.00
C HIS A 354 4.22 -37.89 -17.54
N VAL A 355 3.94 -38.26 -16.28
CA VAL A 355 4.21 -39.61 -15.76
C VAL A 355 3.34 -40.67 -16.43
N GLU A 356 2.06 -40.39 -16.69
CA GLU A 356 1.19 -41.32 -17.43
C GLU A 356 1.68 -41.57 -18.86
N LYS A 357 2.16 -40.52 -19.55
CA LYS A 357 2.71 -40.66 -20.90
C LYS A 357 4.03 -41.43 -20.98
N GLU A 358 4.89 -41.32 -19.97
CA GLU A 358 6.11 -42.13 -19.90
C GLU A 358 5.79 -43.60 -19.55
N GLY A 359 4.72 -43.85 -18.79
CA GLY A 359 4.21 -45.20 -18.52
C GLY A 359 3.64 -45.91 -19.75
N GLU A 360 2.88 -45.20 -20.59
CA GLU A 360 2.28 -45.77 -21.82
C GLU A 360 3.29 -46.08 -22.93
N ILE A 361 4.47 -45.46 -22.94
CA ILE A 361 5.53 -45.72 -23.95
C ILE A 361 6.39 -46.94 -23.56
N SER A 362 6.18 -47.52 -22.38
CA SER A 362 6.95 -48.66 -21.86
C SER A 362 6.20 -50.00 -21.82
N LEU A 363 5.04 -50.07 -22.49
CA LEU A 363 4.28 -51.28 -22.81
C LEU A 363 4.28 -51.50 -24.33
#